data_AF-A0A2R8C922-F1
#
_entry.id   AF-A0A2R8C922-F1
#
_cell.length_a   1.000
_cell.length_b   1.000
_cell.length_c   1.000
_cell.angle_alpha   90.00
_cell.angle_beta   90.00
_cell.angle_gamma   90.00
#
_symmetry.space_group_name_H-M   'P 1'
#
loop_
_entity.id
_entity.type
_entity.pdbx_description
1 polymer ?
#
loop_
_entity_poly.entity_id
_entity_poly.type
_entity_poly.pdbx_seq_one_letter_code
_entity_poly.pdbx_strand_id
1 'polypeptide(L)'
;MKKLIDQGILAGPRIYPSGACIGPQSGHTDWRSPRARAEGGPVAQVEQLNLAVVADGVDEIRTAARRNLSYGATQIKLTVGGGVSSELDPLWSVGYGVEEIRAAVEVAAF
;
A
#
# COMPACT_ATOMS: atom_id res chain seq x y z
N MET A 1 -4.04 -17.99 -2.17
CA MET A 1 -2.71 -18.61 -2.30
C MET A 1 -2.14 -19.06 -0.95
N LYS A 2 -1.69 -18.15 -0.06
CA LYS A 2 -1.08 -18.50 1.24
C LYS A 2 -1.80 -19.62 2.01
N LYS A 3 -3.11 -19.49 2.24
CA LYS A 3 -3.91 -20.50 2.96
C LYS A 3 -3.77 -21.92 2.37
N LEU A 4 -3.73 -22.03 1.04
CA LEU A 4 -3.60 -23.33 0.35
C LEU A 4 -2.19 -23.90 0.49
N ILE A 5 -1.16 -23.05 0.51
CA ILE A 5 0.22 -23.48 0.77
C ILE A 5 0.38 -23.93 2.23
N ASP A 6 -0.15 -23.15 3.18
CA ASP A 6 -0.10 -23.49 4.61
C ASP A 6 -0.85 -24.80 4.93
N GLN A 7 -1.88 -25.12 4.15
CA GLN A 7 -2.65 -26.38 4.25
C GLN A 7 -2.00 -27.56 3.52
N GLY A 8 -0.88 -27.36 2.81
CA GLY A 8 -0.21 -28.38 2.01
C GLY A 8 -0.96 -28.78 0.73
N ILE A 9 -2.00 -28.03 0.34
CA ILE A 9 -2.78 -28.26 -0.89
C ILE A 9 -1.97 -27.87 -2.13
N LEU A 10 -1.21 -26.77 -2.04
CA LEU A 10 -0.31 -26.29 -3.08
C LEU A 10 1.13 -26.30 -2.58
N ALA A 11 2.07 -26.73 -3.43
CA ALA A 11 3.49 -26.56 -3.17
C ALA A 11 3.89 -25.09 -3.36
N GLY A 12 4.64 -24.52 -2.41
CA GLY A 12 5.11 -23.15 -2.49
C GLY A 12 5.89 -22.71 -1.25
N PRO A 13 6.53 -21.53 -1.29
CA PRO A 13 7.24 -21.00 -0.13
C PRO A 13 6.25 -20.56 0.95
N ARG A 14 6.72 -20.50 2.20
CA ARG A 14 5.98 -19.80 3.27
C ARG A 14 5.83 -18.32 2.90
N ILE A 15 4.61 -17.81 2.99
CA ILE A 15 4.28 -16.42 2.60
C ILE A 15 4.04 -15.57 3.84
N TYR A 16 4.70 -14.42 3.91
CA TYR A 16 4.47 -13.35 4.88
C TYR A 16 3.93 -12.11 4.12
N PRO A 17 2.60 -11.97 3.97
CA PRO A 17 2.03 -10.95 3.11
C PRO A 17 1.97 -9.59 3.81
N SER A 18 2.19 -8.50 3.09
CA SER A 18 1.97 -7.14 3.62
C SER A 18 0.55 -6.61 3.41
N GLY A 19 -0.29 -7.33 2.65
CA GLY A 19 -1.47 -6.75 2.04
C GLY A 19 -1.09 -5.73 0.95
N ALA A 20 -1.94 -4.74 0.72
CA ALA A 20 -1.69 -3.69 -0.26
C ALA A 20 -0.56 -2.76 0.21
N CYS A 21 0.34 -2.37 -0.69
CA CYS A 21 1.30 -1.30 -0.39
C CYS A 21 0.55 0.02 -0.16
N ILE A 22 0.89 0.75 0.89
CA ILE A 22 0.27 2.04 1.23
C ILE A 22 1.19 3.16 0.77
N GLY A 23 0.66 4.14 0.05
CA GLY A 23 1.42 5.31 -0.40
C GLY A 23 0.55 6.53 -0.64
N PRO A 24 1.16 7.72 -0.74
CA PRO A 24 0.45 8.98 -0.85
C PRO A 24 -0.12 9.16 -2.26
N GLN A 25 -1.04 10.10 -2.41
CA GLN A 25 -1.46 10.56 -3.72
C GLN A 25 -0.27 11.11 -4.51
N SER A 26 -0.23 10.79 -5.81
CA SER A 26 0.91 11.05 -6.70
C SER A 26 2.24 10.39 -6.29
N GLY A 27 2.22 9.43 -5.35
CA GLY A 27 3.37 8.61 -5.01
C GLY A 27 3.43 7.30 -5.80
N HIS A 28 4.34 6.42 -5.38
CA HIS A 28 4.64 5.16 -6.06
C HIS A 28 3.44 4.19 -6.18
N THR A 29 2.44 4.32 -5.32
CA THR A 29 1.21 3.52 -5.31
C THR A 29 0.09 4.11 -6.15
N ASP A 30 0.22 5.35 -6.61
CA ASP A 30 -0.81 6.07 -7.35
C ASP A 30 -0.62 5.96 -8.87
N TRP A 31 -1.25 4.94 -9.46
CA TRP A 31 -1.16 4.62 -10.89
C TRP A 31 -2.31 5.23 -11.70
N ARG A 32 -3.05 6.17 -11.12
CA ARG A 32 -4.14 6.85 -11.83
C ARG A 32 -3.54 7.83 -12.85
N SER A 33 -4.17 7.93 -14.01
CA SER A 33 -3.79 8.94 -15.00
C SER A 33 -3.95 10.36 -14.42
N PRO A 34 -3.21 11.37 -14.90
CA PRO A 34 -3.39 12.77 -14.47
C PRO A 34 -4.84 13.23 -14.50
N ARG A 35 -5.58 12.87 -15.56
CA ARG A 35 -7.00 13.18 -15.70
C ARG A 35 -7.85 12.50 -14.64
N ALA A 36 -7.65 11.19 -14.41
CA ALA A 36 -8.42 10.45 -13.41
C ALA A 36 -8.23 11.00 -12.00
N ARG A 37 -7.04 11.53 -11.66
CA ARG A 37 -6.82 12.19 -10.37
C ARG A 37 -7.52 13.53 -10.26
N ALA A 38 -7.41 14.37 -11.30
CA ALA A 38 -8.01 15.70 -11.31
C ALA A 38 -9.54 15.66 -11.27
N GLU A 39 -10.16 14.66 -11.93
CA GLU A 39 -11.62 14.56 -12.08
C GLU A 39 -12.27 13.62 -11.05
N GLY A 40 -11.51 13.04 -10.11
CA GLY A 40 -12.04 12.03 -9.17
C GLY A 40 -12.54 10.77 -9.88
N GLY A 41 -11.85 10.39 -10.96
CA GLY A 41 -12.12 9.20 -11.75
C GLY A 41 -11.89 7.89 -10.98
N PRO A 42 -12.13 6.74 -11.62
CA PRO A 42 -12.04 5.44 -10.95
C PRO A 42 -10.64 5.18 -10.40
N VAL A 43 -10.58 4.40 -9.32
CA VAL A 43 -9.32 3.89 -8.76
C VAL A 43 -8.56 3.06 -9.80
N ALA A 44 -7.22 3.10 -9.73
CA ALA A 44 -6.36 2.37 -10.65
C ALA A 44 -6.53 0.84 -10.49
N GLN A 45 -6.18 0.08 -11.53
CA GLN A 45 -6.29 -1.39 -11.50
C GLN A 45 -5.50 -2.02 -10.34
N VAL A 46 -4.34 -1.46 -9.99
CA VAL A 46 -3.53 -1.91 -8.85
C VAL A 46 -4.27 -1.80 -7.52
N GLU A 47 -5.15 -0.82 -7.37
CA GLU A 47 -5.96 -0.63 -6.17
C GLU A 47 -7.17 -1.56 -6.17
N GLN A 48 -7.80 -1.77 -7.33
CA GLN A 48 -8.89 -2.74 -7.49
C GLN A 48 -8.44 -4.17 -7.15
N LEU A 49 -7.19 -4.52 -7.47
CA LEU A 49 -6.58 -5.81 -7.16
C LEU A 49 -6.00 -5.88 -5.74
N ASN A 50 -6.13 -4.82 -4.93
CA ASN A 50 -5.56 -4.70 -3.59
C ASN A 50 -4.03 -4.94 -3.57
N LEU A 51 -3.33 -4.52 -4.63
CA LEU A 51 -1.87 -4.52 -4.71
C LEU A 51 -1.30 -3.24 -4.09
N ALA A 52 -2.04 -2.14 -4.20
CA ALA A 52 -1.71 -0.83 -3.67
C ALA A 52 -2.96 -0.14 -3.10
N VAL A 53 -2.76 0.85 -2.23
CA VAL A 53 -3.80 1.75 -1.75
C VAL A 53 -3.22 3.15 -1.61
N VAL A 54 -3.97 4.14 -2.07
CA VAL A 54 -3.65 5.55 -1.85
C VAL A 54 -4.26 5.97 -0.51
N ALA A 55 -3.45 6.55 0.36
CA ALA A 55 -3.88 7.04 1.67
C ALA A 55 -3.07 8.27 2.06
N ASP A 56 -3.77 9.38 2.30
CA ASP A 56 -3.19 10.68 2.65
C ASP A 56 -3.55 11.05 4.09
N GLY A 57 -2.54 11.38 4.90
CA GLY A 57 -2.72 11.73 6.29
C GLY A 57 -2.85 10.53 7.25
N VAL A 58 -2.77 10.86 8.53
CA VAL A 58 -2.66 9.90 9.64
C VAL A 58 -3.84 8.93 9.71
N ASP A 59 -5.06 9.42 9.55
CA ASP A 59 -6.27 8.60 9.75
C ASP A 59 -6.50 7.61 8.60
N GLU A 60 -6.23 8.01 7.35
CA GLU A 60 -6.32 7.13 6.20
C GLU A 60 -5.24 6.04 6.26
N ILE A 61 -4.01 6.41 6.61
CA ILE A 61 -2.92 5.45 6.80
C ILE A 61 -3.25 4.42 7.87
N ARG A 62 -3.80 4.87 9.02
CA ARG A 62 -4.23 3.94 10.09
C ARG A 62 -5.31 2.99 9.59
N THR A 63 -6.28 3.51 8.84
CA THR A 63 -7.37 2.72 8.27
C THR A 63 -6.85 1.67 7.28
N ALA A 64 -5.99 2.09 6.35
CA ALA A 64 -5.36 1.21 5.37
C ALA A 64 -4.50 0.13 6.04
N ALA A 65 -3.69 0.49 7.03
CA ALA A 65 -2.87 -0.46 7.77
C ALA A 65 -3.71 -1.48 8.54
N ARG A 66 -4.75 -1.04 9.27
CA ARG A 66 -5.69 -1.95 9.96
C ARG A 66 -6.43 -2.88 8.99
N ARG A 67 -6.79 -2.38 7.80
CA ARG A 67 -7.41 -3.20 6.75
C ARG A 67 -6.46 -4.29 6.25
N ASN A 68 -5.18 -3.97 6.04
CA ASN A 68 -4.20 -4.97 5.68
C ASN A 68 -4.06 -6.05 6.76
N LEU A 69 -3.95 -5.66 8.03
CA LEU A 69 -3.85 -6.60 9.16
C LEU A 69 -5.11 -7.48 9.27
N SER A 70 -6.31 -6.92 9.11
CA SER A 70 -7.55 -7.70 9.17
C SER A 70 -7.68 -8.72 8.04
N TYR A 71 -7.01 -8.50 6.91
CA TYR A 71 -6.90 -9.46 5.80
C TYR A 71 -5.76 -10.48 5.98
N GLY A 72 -5.08 -10.46 7.12
CA GLY A 72 -4.03 -11.41 7.47
C GLY A 72 -2.64 -11.00 6.99
N ALA A 73 -2.40 -9.70 6.78
CA ALA A 73 -1.05 -9.19 6.61
C ALA A 73 -0.21 -9.45 7.87
N THR A 74 1.05 -9.81 7.68
CA THR A 74 2.04 -10.03 8.75
C THR A 74 2.95 -8.83 8.97
N GLN A 75 2.92 -7.85 8.08
CA GLN A 75 3.67 -6.59 8.17
C GLN A 75 2.96 -5.50 7.37
N ILE A 76 3.35 -4.24 7.56
CA ILE A 76 2.88 -3.11 6.76
C ILE A 76 3.98 -2.64 5.81
N LYS A 77 3.62 -2.41 4.54
CA LYS A 77 4.51 -1.85 3.51
C LYS A 77 4.08 -0.44 3.15
N LEU A 78 4.94 0.53 3.41
CA LEU A 78 4.82 1.90 2.92
C LEU A 78 5.68 2.14 1.67
N THR A 79 5.25 3.06 0.81
CA THR A 79 6.09 3.71 -0.21
C THR A 79 6.35 5.15 0.21
N VAL A 80 7.50 5.40 0.84
CA VAL A 80 7.85 6.67 1.48
C VAL A 80 8.59 7.66 0.56
N GLY A 81 8.84 7.27 -0.69
CA GLY A 81 9.50 8.09 -1.70
C GLY A 81 9.23 7.56 -3.09
N GLY A 82 9.87 8.16 -4.08
CA GLY A 82 9.65 7.84 -5.48
C GLY A 82 10.14 6.45 -5.88
N GLY A 83 9.47 5.84 -6.85
CA GLY A 83 9.85 4.55 -7.40
C GLY A 83 10.44 4.59 -8.80
N VAL A 84 10.84 3.41 -9.26
CA VAL A 84 11.35 3.20 -10.63
C VAL A 84 10.22 2.85 -11.60
N SER A 85 9.20 2.15 -11.11
CA SER A 85 8.11 1.60 -11.94
C SER A 85 6.91 2.54 -12.06
N SER A 86 7.00 3.74 -11.49
CA SER A 86 5.95 4.75 -11.49
C SER A 86 6.44 6.00 -12.21
N GLU A 87 5.50 6.76 -12.77
CA GLU A 87 5.82 7.81 -13.75
C GLU A 87 6.06 9.19 -13.14
N LEU A 88 5.59 9.45 -11.92
CA LEU A 88 5.29 10.81 -11.45
C LEU A 88 5.98 11.22 -10.16
N ASP A 89 6.72 10.30 -9.58
CA ASP A 89 7.37 10.39 -8.27
C ASP A 89 8.87 10.15 -8.46
N PRO A 90 9.67 11.22 -8.66
CA PRO A 90 11.10 11.10 -8.84
C PRO A 90 11.75 10.36 -7.66
N LEU A 91 12.81 9.61 -7.92
CA LEU A 91 13.47 8.75 -6.92
C LEU A 91 13.87 9.48 -5.62
N TRP A 92 14.17 10.77 -5.69
CA TRP A 92 14.56 11.61 -4.55
C TRP A 92 13.38 12.27 -3.82
N SER A 93 12.15 12.02 -4.26
CA SER A 93 10.95 12.59 -3.65
C SER A 93 10.68 11.95 -2.27
N VAL A 94 10.13 12.75 -1.37
CA VAL A 94 9.67 12.32 -0.04
C VAL A 94 8.15 12.29 -0.07
N GLY A 95 7.58 11.09 0.07
CA GLY A 95 6.14 10.86 -0.08
C GLY A 95 5.31 11.12 1.18
N TYR A 96 5.92 11.04 2.36
CA TYR A 96 5.20 11.19 3.63
C TYR A 96 5.95 12.04 4.65
N GLY A 97 5.18 12.73 5.49
CA GLY A 97 5.68 13.33 6.71
C GLY A 97 5.98 12.29 7.81
N VAL A 98 6.70 12.73 8.83
CA VAL A 98 7.07 11.87 9.98
C VAL A 98 5.83 11.36 10.70
N GLU A 99 4.80 12.19 10.88
CA GLU A 99 3.58 11.81 11.58
C GLU A 99 2.78 10.72 10.85
N GLU A 100 2.77 10.78 9.51
CA GLU A 100 2.13 9.78 8.66
C GLU A 100 2.85 8.43 8.74
N ILE A 101 4.19 8.43 8.66
CA ILE A 101 5.00 7.21 8.83
C ILE A 101 4.82 6.65 10.24
N ARG A 102 4.85 7.51 11.26
CA ARG A 102 4.63 7.12 12.66
C ARG A 102 3.27 6.45 12.84
N ALA A 103 2.22 6.95 12.22
CA ALA A 103 0.89 6.36 12.29
C ALA A 103 0.84 4.91 11.79
N ALA A 104 1.53 4.60 10.69
CA ALA A 104 1.65 3.22 10.20
C ALA A 104 2.45 2.34 11.15
N VAL A 105 3.56 2.86 11.70
CA VAL A 105 4.40 2.14 12.68
C VAL A 105 3.62 1.82 13.95
N GLU A 106 2.86 2.79 14.47
CA GLU A 106 1.99 2.61 15.65
C GLU A 106 0.95 1.49 15.42
N VAL A 107 0.34 1.44 14.23
CA VAL A 107 -0.61 0.36 13.89
C VAL A 107 0.08 -0.98 13.72
N ALA A 108 1.27 -1.02 13.14
CA ALA A 108 2.02 -2.27 12.95
C ALA A 108 2.58 -2.84 14.27
N ALA A 109 2.69 -2.02 15.31
CA ALA A 109 3.13 -2.43 16.64
C ALA A 109 2.01 -3.05 17.50
N PHE A 110 0.76 -2.99 17.02
CA PHE A 110 -0.40 -3.66 17.61
C PHE A 110 -0.48 -5.13 17.17
#